data_AF-A0A7C6Y510-F1
#
_entry.id   AF-A0A7C6Y510-F1
#
_cell.length_a   1.000
_cell.length_b   1.000
_cell.length_c   1.000
_cell.angle_alpha   90.00
_cell.angle_beta   90.00
_cell.angle_gamma   90.00
#
_symmetry.space_group_name_H-M   'P 1'
#
loop_
_entity.id
_entity.type
_entity.pdbx_description
1 polymer ?
#
loop_
_entity_poly.entity_id
_entity_poly.type
_entity_poly.pdbx_seq_one_letter_code
_entity_poly.pdbx_strand_id
1 'polypeptide(L)'
;MTLDYERILVFDFETTGLKPKVDKVIEVGAILLEKRNDGYEIIEEIDYLIKQKQPITDFISNLTGITNEMLEQEGVEEEFAFRKLDSLIDKNTLLVAYNLAFDIGFLSALYKTYVAHNYLIENDILDCMAVYKDRYKYPHKLESAVETLGLSNPSAHRASEDAKATFKVLEKLAFMQNNLKLYVNVLGYNKKYGLPDRTYFKNHIELVAQGFNGFREIEKRQIKNTF
;
A
#
# COMPACT_ATOMS: atom_id res chain seq x y z
N MET A 1 0.66 -1.05 -18.80
CA MET A 1 -0.39 -0.67 -17.83
C MET A 1 -0.93 0.70 -18.20
N THR A 2 -2.24 0.89 -18.45
CA THR A 2 -2.78 2.25 -18.73
C THR A 2 -3.48 2.84 -17.53
N LEU A 3 -2.71 3.60 -16.76
CA LEU A 3 -3.17 4.54 -15.75
C LEU A 3 -2.87 5.96 -16.25
N ASP A 4 -3.72 6.94 -15.91
CA ASP A 4 -3.58 8.33 -16.39
C ASP A 4 -2.67 9.19 -15.50
N TYR A 5 -1.81 8.53 -14.70
CA TYR A 5 -0.94 9.19 -13.75
C TYR A 5 0.49 9.20 -14.26
N GLU A 6 1.15 10.36 -14.23
CA GLU A 6 2.57 10.48 -14.57
C GLU A 6 3.46 9.88 -13.48
N ARG A 7 3.00 9.89 -12.21
CA ARG A 7 3.71 9.33 -11.06
C ARG A 7 2.86 8.37 -10.24
N ILE A 8 3.47 7.27 -9.84
CA ILE A 8 2.89 6.28 -8.93
C ILE A 8 3.88 6.06 -7.80
N LEU A 9 3.44 6.25 -6.56
CA LEU A 9 4.21 5.84 -5.38
C LEU A 9 3.62 4.54 -4.86
N VAL A 10 4.41 3.47 -4.90
CA VAL A 10 4.06 2.22 -4.23
C VAL A 10 4.80 2.18 -2.90
N PHE A 11 4.10 1.94 -1.81
CA PHE A 11 4.68 1.95 -0.47
C PHE A 11 4.11 0.83 0.39
N ASP A 12 4.86 0.50 1.43
CA ASP A 12 4.55 -0.51 2.43
C ASP A 12 5.09 -0.05 3.79
N PHE A 13 4.36 -0.38 4.86
CA PHE A 13 4.80 -0.14 6.23
C PHE A 13 4.84 -1.42 7.05
N GLU A 14 5.97 -1.65 7.70
CA GLU A 14 6.03 -2.57 8.84
C GLU A 14 5.77 -1.80 10.14
N THR A 15 5.06 -2.43 11.07
CA THR A 15 4.54 -1.74 12.25
C THR A 15 4.53 -2.62 13.50
N THR A 16 4.38 -2.00 14.66
CA THR A 16 4.25 -2.72 15.95
C THR A 16 2.87 -3.34 16.18
N GLY A 17 1.92 -3.18 15.25
CA GLY A 17 0.54 -3.62 15.40
C GLY A 17 -0.39 -3.03 14.33
N LEU A 18 -1.71 -3.24 14.48
CA LEU A 18 -2.67 -2.96 13.39
C LEU A 18 -3.40 -1.61 13.49
N LYS A 19 -3.11 -0.80 14.51
CA LYS A 19 -3.91 0.39 14.85
C LYS A 19 -3.06 1.66 14.72
N PRO A 20 -3.22 2.44 13.64
CA PRO A 20 -2.43 3.66 13.40
C PRO A 20 -2.49 4.72 14.50
N LYS A 21 -3.51 4.69 15.37
CA LYS A 21 -3.66 5.64 16.48
C LYS A 21 -2.75 5.34 17.67
N VAL A 22 -2.26 4.11 17.80
CA VAL A 22 -1.52 3.66 19.00
C VAL A 22 -0.24 2.90 18.65
N ASP A 23 -0.23 2.15 17.55
CA ASP A 23 0.93 1.40 17.08
C ASP A 23 1.89 2.32 16.31
N LYS A 24 3.13 1.85 16.14
CA LYS A 24 4.24 2.61 15.56
C LYS A 24 4.73 1.98 14.27
N VAL A 25 5.16 2.83 13.33
CA VAL A 25 5.88 2.38 12.13
C VAL A 25 7.30 2.00 12.55
N ILE A 26 7.78 0.85 12.08
CA ILE A 26 9.13 0.33 12.33
C ILE A 26 9.97 0.21 11.05
N GLU A 27 9.32 0.17 9.88
CA GLU A 27 9.97 0.30 8.57
C GLU A 27 9.03 1.02 7.61
N VAL A 28 9.60 1.82 6.72
CA VAL A 28 8.91 2.34 5.54
C VAL A 28 9.72 2.00 4.30
N GLY A 29 9.07 1.34 3.36
CA GLY A 29 9.61 1.08 2.03
C GLY A 29 8.73 1.73 0.98
N ALA A 30 9.34 2.38 -0.01
CA ALA A 30 8.60 2.92 -1.14
C ALA A 30 9.43 2.98 -2.43
N ILE A 31 8.74 2.85 -3.56
CA ILE A 31 9.28 3.10 -4.88
C ILE A 31 8.45 4.16 -5.59
N LEU A 32 9.13 5.19 -6.10
CA LEU A 32 8.53 6.18 -6.97
C LEU A 32 8.73 5.76 -8.43
N LEU A 33 7.63 5.65 -9.14
CA LEU A 33 7.60 5.30 -10.54
C LEU A 33 7.22 6.53 -11.37
N GLU A 34 7.90 6.73 -12.49
CA GLU A 34 7.55 7.76 -13.47
C GLU A 34 7.19 7.12 -14.80
N LYS A 35 6.16 7.68 -15.44
CA LYS A 35 5.69 7.21 -16.73
C LYS A 35 6.74 7.49 -17.81
N ARG A 36 6.89 6.52 -18.70
CA ARG A 36 7.80 6.50 -19.85
C ARG A 36 7.05 5.96 -21.07
N ASN A 37 7.70 5.99 -22.22
CA ASN A 37 7.09 5.53 -23.48
C ASN A 37 6.61 4.07 -23.39
N ASP A 38 7.38 3.21 -22.73
CA ASP A 38 7.15 1.76 -22.69
C ASP A 38 6.51 1.25 -21.38
N GLY A 39 6.14 2.16 -20.46
CA GLY A 39 5.56 1.77 -19.18
C GLY A 39 5.91 2.73 -18.05
N TYR A 40 6.17 2.18 -16.87
CA TYR A 40 6.64 2.93 -15.71
C TYR A 40 8.03 2.45 -15.34
N GLU A 41 8.93 3.39 -15.03
CA GLU A 41 10.27 3.10 -14.54
C GLU A 41 10.40 3.57 -13.11
N ILE A 42 11.09 2.78 -12.27
CA ILE A 42 11.44 3.19 -10.91
C ILE A 42 12.50 4.29 -11.03
N ILE A 43 12.19 5.47 -10.54
CA ILE A 43 13.11 6.62 -10.54
C ILE A 43 13.71 6.89 -9.16
N GLU A 44 13.06 6.41 -8.10
CA GLU A 44 13.54 6.53 -6.73
C GLU A 44 13.03 5.37 -5.88
N GLU A 45 13.84 4.97 -4.90
CA GLU A 45 13.54 3.91 -3.96
C GLU A 45 14.05 4.32 -2.58
N ILE A 46 13.22 4.13 -1.56
CA ILE A 46 13.58 4.35 -0.16
C ILE A 46 13.25 3.11 0.67
N ASP A 47 14.08 2.86 1.66
CA ASP A 47 13.91 1.83 2.67
C ASP A 47 14.51 2.34 3.97
N TYR A 48 13.67 2.58 4.96
CA TYR A 48 14.09 3.14 6.24
C TYR A 48 13.48 2.36 7.40
N LEU A 49 14.35 1.72 8.18
CA LEU A 49 14.02 1.29 9.54
C LEU A 49 13.84 2.51 10.44
N ILE A 50 12.89 2.45 11.36
CA ILE A 50 12.52 3.57 12.23
C ILE A 50 12.89 3.25 13.67
N LYS A 51 13.73 4.10 14.25
CA LYS A 51 14.19 3.96 15.63
C LYS A 51 13.01 3.94 16.60
N GLN A 52 12.96 2.91 17.45
CA GLN A 52 11.91 2.76 18.45
C GLN A 52 12.37 3.20 19.84
N LYS A 53 11.46 3.83 20.59
CA LYS A 53 11.69 4.18 22.00
C LYS A 53 11.54 2.98 22.94
N GLN A 54 10.78 1.98 22.50
CA GLN A 54 10.51 0.76 23.24
C GLN A 54 10.82 -0.43 22.33
N PRO A 55 11.35 -1.53 22.87
CA PRO A 55 11.63 -2.70 22.07
C PRO A 55 10.34 -3.27 21.49
N ILE A 56 10.42 -3.72 20.23
CA ILE A 56 9.36 -4.53 19.63
C ILE A 56 9.33 -5.91 20.26
N THR A 57 8.15 -6.53 20.23
CA THR A 57 7.96 -7.89 20.79
C THR A 57 8.55 -8.95 19.86
N ASP A 58 8.83 -10.14 20.40
CA ASP A 58 9.25 -11.29 19.60
C ASP A 58 8.21 -11.66 18.53
N PHE A 59 6.92 -11.43 18.81
CA PHE A 59 5.87 -11.64 17.82
C PHE A 59 6.04 -10.74 16.60
N ILE A 60 6.28 -9.43 16.82
CA ILE A 60 6.52 -8.47 15.74
C ILE A 60 7.83 -8.78 15.03
N SER A 61 8.89 -9.13 15.77
CA SER A 61 10.18 -9.48 15.17
C SER A 61 10.07 -10.71 14.27
N ASN A 62 9.34 -11.75 14.70
CA ASN A 62 9.10 -12.94 13.90
C ASN A 62 8.17 -12.71 12.71
N LEU A 63 7.23 -11.76 12.83
CA LEU A 63 6.28 -11.45 11.76
C LEU A 63 6.93 -10.66 10.63
N THR A 64 7.79 -9.71 10.98
CA THR A 64 8.39 -8.73 10.05
C THR A 64 9.83 -9.06 9.67
N GLY A 65 10.50 -9.94 10.43
CA GLY A 65 11.93 -10.21 10.28
C GLY A 65 12.83 -9.09 10.83
N ILE A 66 12.26 -7.97 11.29
CA ILE A 66 12.99 -6.84 11.85
C ILE A 66 13.31 -7.14 13.31
N THR A 67 14.57 -6.95 13.71
CA THR A 67 15.01 -7.15 15.10
C THR A 67 15.19 -5.83 15.84
N ASN A 68 15.12 -5.87 17.17
CA ASN A 68 15.45 -4.70 18.00
C ASN A 68 16.88 -4.18 17.73
N GLU A 69 17.83 -5.07 17.42
CA GLU A 69 19.20 -4.69 17.10
C GLU A 69 19.28 -3.89 15.79
N MET A 70 18.57 -4.31 14.74
CA MET A 70 18.47 -3.57 13.48
C MET A 70 17.89 -2.17 13.70
N LEU A 71 16.81 -2.06 14.48
CA LEU A 71 16.17 -0.78 14.79
C LEU A 71 17.06 0.17 15.60
N GLU A 72 17.95 -0.37 16.44
CA GLU A 72 18.90 0.42 17.22
C GLU A 72 20.10 0.88 16.39
N GLN A 73 20.64 -0.01 15.54
CA GLN A 73 21.87 0.24 14.77
C GLN A 73 21.62 1.02 13.47
N GLU A 74 20.51 0.74 12.78
CA GLU A 74 20.22 1.24 11.44
C GLU A 74 19.03 2.20 11.40
N GLY A 75 18.22 2.23 12.46
CA GLY A 75 17.00 3.01 12.52
C GLY A 75 17.22 4.52 12.45
N VAL A 76 16.49 5.19 11.57
CA VAL A 76 16.44 6.66 11.47
C VAL A 76 15.29 7.23 12.32
N GLU A 77 15.29 8.54 12.52
CA GLU A 77 14.16 9.21 13.19
C GLU A 77 12.88 9.16 12.32
N GLU A 78 11.73 8.95 12.95
CA GLU A 78 10.43 8.80 12.25
C GLU A 78 10.11 10.02 11.38
N GLU A 79 10.39 11.23 11.87
CA GLU A 79 10.18 12.45 11.08
C GLU A 79 11.06 12.47 9.82
N PHE A 80 12.31 12.02 9.90
CA PHE A 80 13.20 12.00 8.74
C PHE A 80 12.67 11.04 7.66
N ALA A 81 12.30 9.83 8.05
CA ALA A 81 11.72 8.84 7.14
C ALA A 81 10.41 9.36 6.51
N PHE A 82 9.55 9.98 7.33
CA PHE A 82 8.31 10.60 6.85
C PHE A 82 8.59 11.73 5.84
N ARG A 83 9.51 12.65 6.13
CA ARG A 83 9.84 13.76 5.21
C ARG A 83 10.43 13.25 3.90
N LYS A 84 11.19 12.15 3.93
CA LYS A 84 11.68 11.48 2.72
C LYS A 84 10.53 10.90 1.91
N LEU A 85 9.62 10.15 2.52
CA LEU A 85 8.43 9.62 1.85
C LEU A 85 7.55 10.75 1.28
N ASP A 86 7.25 11.78 2.08
CA ASP A 86 6.45 12.96 1.70
C ASP A 86 7.05 13.69 0.51
N SER A 87 8.38 13.79 0.43
CA SER A 87 9.05 14.43 -0.72
C SER A 87 8.85 13.70 -2.06
N LEU A 88 8.40 12.44 -2.04
CA LEU A 88 8.05 11.66 -3.24
C LEU A 88 6.57 11.83 -3.65
N ILE A 89 5.77 12.55 -2.86
CA ILE A 89 4.33 12.68 -3.04
C ILE A 89 3.98 14.08 -3.54
N ASP A 90 3.85 14.22 -4.85
CA ASP A 90 3.22 15.36 -5.48
C ASP A 90 1.68 15.27 -5.39
N LYS A 91 1.00 16.40 -5.66
CA LYS A 91 -0.47 16.49 -5.69
C LYS A 91 -1.15 15.45 -6.61
N ASN A 92 -0.51 15.09 -7.73
CA ASN A 92 -1.07 14.19 -8.74
C ASN A 92 -0.47 12.77 -8.68
N THR A 93 0.32 12.45 -7.64
CA THR A 93 0.89 11.11 -7.47
C THR A 93 -0.20 10.14 -7.04
N LEU A 94 -0.35 9.02 -7.75
CA LEU A 94 -1.22 7.91 -7.34
C LEU A 94 -0.55 7.14 -6.21
N LEU A 95 -1.24 7.00 -5.08
CA LEU A 95 -0.76 6.22 -3.94
C LEU A 95 -1.23 4.77 -4.05
N VAL A 96 -0.29 3.84 -3.99
CA VAL A 96 -0.55 2.41 -4.15
C VAL A 96 0.09 1.64 -3.01
N ALA A 97 -0.63 0.66 -2.48
CA ALA A 97 -0.09 -0.33 -1.55
C ALA A 97 -0.81 -1.66 -1.78
N TYR A 98 -0.24 -2.75 -1.26
CA TYR A 98 -0.89 -4.05 -1.41
C TYR A 98 -2.17 -4.11 -0.58
N ASN A 99 -2.13 -3.77 0.71
CA ASN A 99 -3.30 -3.75 1.59
C ASN A 99 -3.60 -2.31 2.03
N LEU A 100 -3.88 -1.45 1.06
CA LEU A 100 -3.85 0.00 1.25
C LEU A 100 -4.68 0.51 2.43
N ALA A 101 -5.83 -0.10 2.74
CA ALA A 101 -6.64 0.30 3.89
C ALA A 101 -5.88 0.27 5.24
N PHE A 102 -4.84 -0.57 5.34
CA PHE A 102 -3.91 -0.62 6.46
C PHE A 102 -2.85 0.49 6.35
N ASP A 103 -2.06 0.50 5.27
CA ASP A 103 -0.90 1.39 5.11
C ASP A 103 -1.30 2.87 5.12
N ILE A 104 -2.41 3.20 4.47
CA ILE A 104 -2.89 4.58 4.38
C ILE A 104 -3.29 5.16 5.74
N GLY A 105 -3.67 4.30 6.69
CA GLY A 105 -3.96 4.71 8.06
C GLY A 105 -2.70 5.18 8.78
N PHE A 106 -1.58 4.48 8.61
CA PHE A 106 -0.28 4.89 9.15
C PHE A 106 0.25 6.13 8.45
N LEU A 107 0.12 6.22 7.12
CA LEU A 107 0.47 7.45 6.39
C LEU A 107 -0.33 8.65 6.92
N SER A 108 -1.65 8.51 7.09
CA SER A 108 -2.49 9.55 7.69
C SER A 108 -2.05 9.92 9.11
N ALA A 109 -1.64 8.95 9.94
CA ALA A 109 -1.14 9.22 11.29
C ALA A 109 0.16 10.04 11.27
N LEU A 110 1.07 9.75 10.34
CA LEU A 110 2.31 10.50 10.14
C LEU A 110 2.02 11.95 9.69
N TYR A 111 1.17 12.15 8.68
CA TYR A 111 0.74 13.49 8.27
C TYR A 111 0.10 14.29 9.42
N LYS A 112 -0.73 13.63 10.23
CA LYS A 112 -1.37 14.27 11.39
C LYS A 112 -0.40 14.67 12.49
N THR A 113 0.72 13.95 12.60
CA THR A 113 1.79 14.22 13.55
C THR A 113 2.71 15.34 13.07
N TYR A 114 3.16 15.27 11.81
CA TYR A 114 4.27 16.10 11.30
C TYR A 114 3.84 17.25 10.38
N VAL A 115 2.58 17.30 9.95
CA VAL A 115 2.07 18.36 9.07
C VAL A 115 0.94 19.13 9.75
N ALA A 116 -0.21 18.47 10.00
CA ALA A 116 -1.35 19.11 10.66
C ALA A 116 -2.31 18.08 11.24
N HIS A 117 -2.77 18.27 12.48
CA HIS A 117 -3.64 17.31 13.18
C HIS A 117 -4.92 16.92 12.41
N ASN A 118 -5.43 17.83 11.57
CA ASN A 118 -6.61 17.65 10.73
C ASN A 118 -6.29 17.39 9.25
N TYR A 119 -5.05 16.99 8.91
CA TYR A 119 -4.65 16.70 7.53
C TYR A 119 -5.51 15.59 6.93
N LEU A 120 -5.89 15.78 5.67
CA LEU A 120 -6.63 14.83 4.86
C LEU A 120 -5.85 14.57 3.57
N ILE A 121 -5.69 13.30 3.21
CA ILE A 121 -5.02 12.87 1.99
C ILE A 121 -5.90 13.24 0.80
N GLU A 122 -5.33 13.99 -0.14
CA GLU A 122 -6.02 14.46 -1.36
C GLU A 122 -5.67 13.61 -2.59
N ASN A 123 -4.62 12.81 -2.51
CA ASN A 123 -4.16 11.95 -3.58
C ASN A 123 -5.19 10.87 -3.92
N ASP A 124 -5.26 10.54 -5.21
CA ASP A 124 -5.96 9.34 -5.64
C ASP A 124 -5.20 8.10 -5.15
N ILE A 125 -5.96 7.03 -4.96
CA ILE A 125 -5.43 5.79 -4.38
C ILE A 125 -5.77 4.55 -5.21
N LEU A 126 -4.98 3.50 -5.08
CA LEU A 126 -5.29 2.18 -5.63
C LEU A 126 -4.81 1.07 -4.68
N ASP A 127 -5.72 0.19 -4.31
CA ASP A 127 -5.46 -1.00 -3.48
C ASP A 127 -5.18 -2.22 -4.37
N CYS A 128 -3.94 -2.70 -4.41
CA CYS A 128 -3.56 -3.82 -5.27
C CYS A 128 -4.19 -5.15 -4.82
N MET A 129 -4.35 -5.38 -3.50
CA MET A 129 -5.05 -6.57 -3.00
C MET A 129 -6.52 -6.53 -3.40
N ALA A 130 -7.17 -5.36 -3.42
CA ALA A 130 -8.54 -5.25 -3.89
C ALA A 130 -8.67 -5.71 -5.36
N VAL A 131 -7.73 -5.34 -6.24
CA VAL A 131 -7.68 -5.84 -7.64
C VAL A 131 -7.50 -7.35 -7.69
N TYR A 132 -6.52 -7.88 -6.95
CA TYR A 132 -6.22 -9.31 -6.93
C TYR A 132 -7.41 -10.12 -6.39
N LYS A 133 -7.94 -9.73 -5.23
CA LYS A 133 -9.08 -10.36 -4.56
C LYS A 133 -10.35 -10.35 -5.40
N ASP A 134 -10.53 -9.35 -6.25
CA ASP A 134 -11.66 -9.28 -7.17
C ASP A 134 -11.62 -10.40 -8.22
N ARG A 135 -10.42 -10.90 -8.57
CA ARG A 135 -10.21 -11.83 -9.68
C ARG A 135 -9.82 -13.24 -9.24
N TYR A 136 -9.29 -13.39 -8.03
CA TYR A 136 -8.74 -14.64 -7.52
C TYR A 136 -9.41 -15.06 -6.20
N LYS A 137 -9.47 -16.38 -6.00
CA LYS A 137 -9.92 -16.98 -4.73
C LYS A 137 -8.83 -16.84 -3.68
N TYR A 138 -9.22 -16.93 -2.41
CA TYR A 138 -8.29 -17.02 -1.28
C TYR A 138 -7.23 -18.12 -1.51
N PRO A 139 -5.97 -17.94 -1.09
CA PRO A 139 -5.42 -16.87 -0.25
C PRO A 139 -5.10 -15.55 -0.97
N HIS A 140 -5.15 -14.44 -0.21
CA HIS A 140 -5.01 -13.07 -0.73
C HIS A 140 -3.81 -12.29 -0.20
N LYS A 141 -2.88 -12.95 0.49
CA LYS A 141 -1.60 -12.32 0.89
C LYS A 141 -0.76 -11.97 -0.35
N LEU A 142 0.16 -11.01 -0.21
CA LEU A 142 1.08 -10.63 -1.29
C LEU A 142 1.87 -11.83 -1.81
N GLU A 143 2.46 -12.63 -0.91
CA GLU A 143 3.15 -13.88 -1.23
C GLU A 143 2.29 -14.80 -2.11
N SER A 144 1.01 -14.96 -1.77
CA SER A 144 0.07 -15.80 -2.52
C SER A 144 -0.22 -15.23 -3.91
N ALA A 145 -0.31 -13.90 -4.05
CA ALA A 145 -0.50 -13.26 -5.33
C ALA A 145 0.76 -13.39 -6.22
N VAL A 146 1.94 -13.19 -5.64
CA VAL A 146 3.24 -13.40 -6.31
C VAL A 146 3.34 -14.83 -6.85
N GLU A 147 3.07 -15.83 -6.00
CA GLU A 147 3.08 -17.25 -6.39
C GLU A 147 2.04 -17.55 -7.47
N THR A 148 0.78 -17.15 -7.26
CA THR A 148 -0.34 -17.41 -8.20
C THR A 148 -0.08 -16.81 -9.59
N LEU A 149 0.61 -15.68 -9.65
CA LEU A 149 0.91 -14.98 -10.89
C LEU A 149 2.23 -15.42 -11.54
N GLY A 150 2.95 -16.37 -10.93
CA GLY A 150 4.24 -16.87 -11.41
C GLY A 150 5.35 -15.81 -11.35
N LEU A 151 5.31 -14.94 -10.36
CA LEU A 151 6.30 -13.89 -10.11
C LEU A 151 7.33 -14.35 -9.07
N SER A 152 8.50 -13.70 -9.03
CA SER A 152 9.53 -13.95 -8.03
C SER A 152 9.65 -12.79 -7.04
N ASN A 153 9.65 -13.09 -5.74
CA ASN A 153 10.02 -12.17 -4.66
C ASN A 153 11.12 -12.81 -3.79
N PRO A 154 12.41 -12.69 -4.16
CA PRO A 154 13.49 -13.40 -3.47
C PRO A 154 13.80 -12.86 -2.07
N SER A 155 13.29 -11.68 -1.72
CA SER A 155 13.55 -10.98 -0.46
C SER A 155 12.25 -10.49 0.18
N ALA A 156 11.29 -11.41 0.37
CA ALA A 156 10.05 -11.13 1.09
C ALA A 156 10.33 -10.58 2.51
N HIS A 157 9.45 -9.70 3.00
CA HIS A 157 9.48 -9.06 4.35
C HIS A 157 10.40 -7.85 4.52
N ARG A 158 10.97 -7.29 3.44
CA ARG A 158 11.49 -5.92 3.47
C ARG A 158 10.48 -5.02 2.79
N ALA A 159 10.10 -3.93 3.43
CA ALA A 159 9.04 -3.05 2.92
C ALA A 159 9.30 -2.55 1.48
N SER A 160 10.56 -2.25 1.12
CA SER A 160 10.90 -1.79 -0.24
C SER A 160 10.75 -2.90 -1.28
N GLU A 161 11.10 -4.14 -0.94
CA GLU A 161 10.94 -5.32 -1.81
C GLU A 161 9.48 -5.70 -1.96
N ASP A 162 8.68 -5.56 -0.91
CA ASP A 162 7.23 -5.77 -0.96
C ASP A 162 6.52 -4.67 -1.76
N ALA A 163 7.00 -3.43 -1.74
CA ALA A 163 6.55 -2.37 -2.65
C ALA A 163 6.85 -2.72 -4.13
N LYS A 164 8.05 -3.22 -4.43
CA LYS A 164 8.39 -3.71 -5.79
C LYS A 164 7.54 -4.91 -6.21
N ALA A 165 7.33 -5.88 -5.30
CA ALA A 165 6.50 -7.05 -5.57
C ALA A 165 5.05 -6.63 -5.83
N THR A 166 4.53 -5.68 -5.05
CA THR A 166 3.21 -5.06 -5.24
C THR A 166 3.08 -4.45 -6.63
N PHE A 167 4.08 -3.68 -7.06
CA PHE A 167 4.09 -3.10 -8.40
C PHE A 167 4.08 -4.18 -9.50
N LYS A 168 4.92 -5.22 -9.39
CA LYS A 168 4.96 -6.34 -10.35
C LYS A 168 3.62 -7.08 -10.41
N VAL A 169 2.96 -7.28 -9.27
CA VAL A 169 1.61 -7.86 -9.21
C VAL A 169 0.63 -6.98 -9.97
N LEU A 170 0.65 -5.66 -9.72
CA LEU A 170 -0.23 -4.71 -10.38
C LEU A 170 -0.01 -4.68 -11.90
N GLU A 171 1.24 -4.66 -12.36
CA GLU A 171 1.58 -4.74 -13.78
C GLU A 171 1.08 -6.02 -14.43
N LYS A 172 1.26 -7.17 -13.76
CA LYS A 172 0.78 -8.45 -14.27
C LYS A 172 -0.74 -8.48 -14.35
N LEU A 173 -1.44 -7.96 -13.34
CA LEU A 173 -2.90 -7.83 -13.34
C LEU A 173 -3.38 -6.90 -14.46
N ALA A 174 -2.68 -5.79 -14.72
CA ALA A 174 -2.98 -4.87 -15.82
C ALA A 174 -2.74 -5.52 -17.20
N PHE A 175 -1.66 -6.30 -17.34
CA PHE A 175 -1.35 -7.04 -18.56
C PHE A 175 -2.44 -8.07 -18.87
N MET A 176 -2.91 -8.80 -17.86
CA MET A 176 -3.99 -9.77 -18.02
C MET A 176 -5.33 -9.11 -18.34
N GLN A 177 -5.62 -7.96 -17.72
CA GLN A 177 -6.81 -7.18 -17.99
C GLN A 177 -6.59 -5.70 -17.66
N ASN A 178 -6.61 -4.88 -18.70
CA ASN A 178 -6.22 -3.47 -18.62
C ASN A 178 -7.38 -2.55 -18.23
N ASN A 179 -7.89 -2.71 -17.01
CA ASN A 179 -9.03 -1.97 -16.45
C ASN A 179 -8.79 -1.49 -15.02
N LEU A 180 -7.52 -1.27 -14.64
CA LEU A 180 -7.15 -0.81 -13.29
C LEU A 180 -7.82 0.51 -12.88
N LYS A 181 -8.23 1.34 -13.86
CA LYS A 181 -8.99 2.58 -13.61
C LYS A 181 -10.29 2.34 -12.83
N LEU A 182 -10.89 1.16 -12.93
CA LEU A 182 -12.09 0.81 -12.14
C LEU A 182 -11.81 0.68 -10.64
N TYR A 183 -10.55 0.59 -10.23
CA TYR A 183 -10.14 0.38 -8.84
C TYR A 183 -9.58 1.64 -8.19
N VAL A 184 -9.38 2.71 -8.96
CA VAL A 184 -8.92 4.00 -8.44
C VAL A 184 -9.98 4.57 -7.51
N ASN A 185 -9.56 4.98 -6.31
CA ASN A 185 -10.43 5.48 -5.24
C ASN A 185 -11.51 4.50 -4.78
N VAL A 186 -11.25 3.19 -4.92
CA VAL A 186 -12.10 2.11 -4.43
C VAL A 186 -11.33 1.27 -3.42
N LEU A 187 -11.83 1.18 -2.19
CA LEU A 187 -11.33 0.23 -1.19
C LEU A 187 -12.23 -0.99 -1.12
N GLY A 188 -11.62 -2.16 -1.31
CA GLY A 188 -12.23 -3.44 -1.03
C GLY A 188 -12.28 -3.71 0.47
N TYR A 189 -13.36 -4.31 0.97
CA TYR A 189 -13.40 -4.74 2.37
C TYR A 189 -14.14 -6.05 2.57
N ASN A 190 -13.78 -6.77 3.63
CA ASN A 190 -14.54 -7.94 4.06
C ASN A 190 -15.49 -7.55 5.19
N LYS A 191 -16.78 -7.83 5.03
CA LYS A 191 -17.83 -7.53 6.02
C LYS A 191 -17.52 -8.07 7.42
N LYS A 192 -16.76 -9.18 7.53
CA LYS A 192 -16.34 -9.76 8.80
C LYS A 192 -15.46 -8.83 9.65
N TYR A 193 -14.64 -7.98 9.01
CA TYR A 193 -13.64 -7.16 9.70
C TYR A 193 -14.07 -5.68 9.86
N GLY A 194 -15.27 -5.34 9.43
CA GLY A 194 -15.78 -3.97 9.47
C GLY A 194 -15.40 -3.14 8.24
N LEU A 195 -15.75 -1.85 8.29
CA LEU A 195 -15.50 -0.90 7.20
C LEU A 195 -14.12 -0.24 7.35
N PRO A 196 -13.39 -0.04 6.25
CA PRO A 196 -12.22 0.84 6.23
C PRO A 196 -12.57 2.25 6.69
N ASP A 197 -11.63 2.89 7.38
CA ASP A 197 -11.79 4.26 7.84
C ASP A 197 -11.61 5.24 6.66
N ARG A 198 -12.69 5.94 6.32
CA ARG A 198 -12.70 6.93 5.22
C ARG A 198 -12.33 8.33 5.68
N THR A 199 -12.14 8.55 6.99
CA THR A 199 -11.88 9.88 7.55
C THR A 199 -10.46 10.40 7.25
N TYR A 200 -9.64 9.61 6.55
CA TYR A 200 -8.31 9.99 6.11
C TYR A 200 -8.30 10.81 4.83
N PHE A 201 -9.40 10.78 4.06
CA PHE A 201 -9.43 11.31 2.70
C PHE A 201 -10.25 12.58 2.61
N LYS A 202 -9.76 13.53 1.80
CA LYS A 202 -10.54 14.70 1.39
C LYS A 202 -11.54 14.34 0.30
N ASN A 203 -11.12 13.48 -0.62
CA ASN A 203 -11.93 13.02 -1.75
C ASN A 203 -12.82 11.83 -1.38
N HIS A 204 -13.84 11.58 -2.19
CA HIS A 204 -14.72 10.44 -2.00
C HIS A 204 -14.00 9.13 -2.34
N ILE A 205 -13.82 8.27 -1.34
CA ILE A 205 -13.38 6.88 -1.54
C ILE A 205 -14.57 5.92 -1.50
N GLU A 206 -14.82 5.18 -2.58
CA GLU A 206 -15.89 4.18 -2.59
C GLU A 206 -15.47 2.93 -1.80
N LEU A 207 -16.41 2.36 -1.03
CA LEU A 207 -16.20 1.08 -0.36
C LEU A 207 -17.01 -0.02 -1.03
N VAL A 208 -16.34 -1.11 -1.41
CA VAL A 208 -16.98 -2.26 -2.03
C VAL A 208 -16.71 -3.51 -1.21
N ALA A 209 -17.78 -4.20 -0.80
CA ALA A 209 -17.65 -5.46 -0.11
C ALA A 209 -17.15 -6.54 -1.07
N GLN A 210 -16.07 -7.22 -0.70
CA GLN A 210 -15.49 -8.34 -1.45
C GLN A 210 -15.44 -9.60 -0.60
N GLY A 211 -15.90 -10.70 -1.18
CA GLY A 211 -15.79 -12.05 -0.61
C GLY A 211 -14.41 -12.67 -0.85
N PHE A 212 -14.27 -13.96 -0.53
CA PHE A 212 -13.01 -14.69 -0.72
C PHE A 212 -12.89 -15.41 -2.07
N ASN A 213 -13.79 -15.12 -3.02
CA ASN A 213 -14.04 -16.01 -4.16
C ASN A 213 -13.63 -15.47 -5.54
N GLY A 214 -13.15 -14.22 -5.65
CA GLY A 214 -12.79 -13.63 -6.94
C GLY A 214 -13.99 -13.44 -7.87
N PHE A 215 -15.11 -12.91 -7.35
CA PHE A 215 -16.36 -12.80 -8.10
C PHE A 215 -16.51 -11.47 -8.85
N ARG A 216 -15.43 -10.70 -8.96
CA ARG A 216 -15.36 -9.43 -9.70
C ARG A 216 -16.36 -8.42 -9.17
N GLU A 217 -16.54 -8.37 -7.85
CA GLU A 217 -17.49 -7.49 -7.17
C GLU A 217 -17.28 -6.01 -7.51
N ILE A 218 -16.02 -5.56 -7.55
CA ILE A 218 -15.67 -4.18 -7.91
C ILE A 218 -15.95 -3.95 -9.40
N GLU A 219 -15.41 -4.77 -10.30
CA GLU A 219 -15.61 -4.57 -11.74
C GLU A 219 -17.10 -4.55 -12.12
N LYS A 220 -17.88 -5.52 -11.62
CA LYS A 220 -19.33 -5.59 -11.90
C LYS A 220 -20.07 -4.36 -11.40
N ARG A 221 -19.64 -3.77 -10.29
CA ARG A 221 -20.27 -2.58 -9.72
C ARG A 221 -19.92 -1.33 -10.52
N GLN A 222 -18.66 -1.14 -10.86
CA GLN A 222 -18.21 0.04 -11.61
C GLN A 222 -18.76 0.06 -13.05
N ILE A 223 -18.82 -1.10 -13.71
CA ILE A 223 -19.41 -1.20 -15.04
C ILE A 223 -20.89 -0.82 -15.01
N LYS A 224 -21.64 -1.24 -13.98
CA LYS A 224 -23.06 -0.85 -13.84
C LYS A 224 -23.27 0.65 -13.61
N ASN A 225 -22.32 1.33 -12.99
CA ASN A 225 -22.41 2.78 -12.77
C ASN A 225 -22.06 3.61 -14.02
N THR A 226 -21.59 2.95 -15.10
CA THR A 226 -21.19 3.61 -16.35
C THR A 226 -22.33 3.61 -17.40
N PHE A 227 -23.46 2.93 -17.13
CA PHE A 227 -24.66 2.85 -17.96
C PHE A 227 -25.90 3.29 -17.17
#